data_AF-A0A7C4IAC8-F1
#
_entry.id   AF-A0A7C4IAC8-F1
#
_cell.length_a   1.000
_cell.length_b   1.000
_cell.length_c   1.000
_cell.angle_alpha   90.00
_cell.angle_beta   90.00
_cell.angle_gamma   90.00
#
_symmetry.space_group_name_H-M   'P 1'
#
loop_
_entity.id
_entity.type
_entity.pdbx_description
1 polymer ?
#
loop_
_entity_poly.entity_id
_entity_poly.type
_entity_poly.pdbx_seq_one_letter_code
_entity_poly.pdbx_strand_id
1 'polypeptide(L)'
;MSELINNTSQRQERLLLFAELLIKGRDGNELINKYRYFITHATPADVIYITDALMQKDYDINTLKPYINKIINVLFKPLQSYKWDKPSDGGFIHTMMLENAALTARLNTLKPLIKEINGLEQGTEHYNQVRKSLRSGFEELQVFNLHYVKKENILFPYLEKAWPDYRCLGLMWSFDDDIRRYLKSCIQHCSQEIINLRSFNYDTGKLYFLMSAIRFREDHILFPAAIKTITRTQAASMLEQANEQGYAFIETPEPDLVRENEKATTVAGLTSLADRLEGVIQFDTGRIQITQLERILNVLPVDITYIDENDVVRYYSAGPHRIFPRSKAVIGRTVQNCHPPESIETVNKLLNDFKNGSKNNESFWIQIRGQFLLINYYAIRDEKGKYKGTVEVSQNITELRQLNGEKRLLS
;
A
#
# COMPACT_ATOMS: atom_id res chain seq x y z
N MET A 1 -30.91 14.96 -20.32
CA MET A 1 -29.64 14.22 -20.21
C MET A 1 -28.65 14.54 -21.33
N SER A 2 -29.06 14.68 -22.61
CA SER A 2 -28.11 14.97 -23.71
C SER A 2 -27.41 16.34 -23.62
N GLU A 3 -28.07 17.40 -23.16
CA GLU A 3 -27.44 18.73 -23.03
C GLU A 3 -26.38 18.82 -21.92
N LEU A 4 -26.59 18.15 -20.78
CA LEU A 4 -25.64 18.09 -19.66
C LEU A 4 -24.40 17.23 -20.02
N ILE A 5 -24.61 16.15 -20.78
CA ILE A 5 -23.54 15.29 -21.29
C ILE A 5 -22.72 16.05 -22.35
N ASN A 6 -23.38 16.74 -23.30
CA ASN A 6 -22.70 17.57 -24.30
C ASN A 6 -21.84 18.67 -23.67
N ASN A 7 -22.30 19.28 -22.57
CA ASN A 7 -21.54 20.33 -21.87
C ASN A 7 -20.33 19.76 -21.09
N THR A 8 -20.40 18.51 -20.62
CA THR A 8 -19.30 17.87 -19.88
C THR A 8 -18.17 17.43 -20.81
N SER A 9 -18.49 16.67 -21.88
CA SER A 9 -17.48 16.23 -22.85
C SER A 9 -16.79 17.41 -23.53
N GLN A 10 -17.57 18.44 -23.91
CA GLN A 10 -16.99 19.66 -24.49
C GLN A 10 -16.04 20.37 -23.51
N ARG A 11 -16.41 20.47 -22.22
CA ARG A 11 -15.55 21.12 -21.21
C ARG A 11 -14.25 20.35 -21.03
N GLN A 12 -14.32 19.02 -20.92
CA GLN A 12 -13.16 18.13 -20.79
C GLN A 12 -12.19 18.27 -21.98
N GLU A 13 -12.69 18.22 -23.21
CA GLU A 13 -11.88 18.39 -24.42
C GLU A 13 -11.20 19.77 -24.48
N ARG A 14 -11.92 20.83 -24.11
CA ARG A 14 -11.39 22.21 -24.13
C ARG A 14 -10.33 22.43 -23.06
N LEU A 15 -10.51 21.85 -21.88
CA LEU A 15 -9.51 21.91 -20.81
C LEU A 15 -8.30 21.03 -21.11
N LEU A 16 -8.47 19.89 -21.78
CA LEU A 16 -7.36 19.07 -22.28
C LEU A 16 -6.54 19.84 -23.32
N LEU A 17 -7.19 20.50 -24.29
CA LEU A 17 -6.50 21.33 -25.27
C LEU A 17 -5.76 22.51 -24.60
N PHE A 18 -6.36 23.14 -23.59
CA PHE A 18 -5.68 24.15 -22.78
C PHE A 18 -4.39 23.58 -22.14
N ALA A 19 -4.49 22.41 -21.51
CA ALA A 19 -3.36 21.76 -20.85
C ALA A 19 -2.23 21.41 -21.84
N GLU A 20 -2.56 20.87 -23.02
CA GLU A 20 -1.59 20.57 -24.06
C GLU A 20 -0.88 21.81 -24.59
N LEU A 21 -1.61 22.91 -24.82
CA LEU A 21 -1.02 24.16 -25.27
C LEU A 21 -0.07 24.75 -24.23
N LEU A 22 -0.42 24.61 -22.94
CA LEU A 22 0.43 25.03 -21.83
C LEU A 22 1.72 24.20 -21.77
N ILE A 23 1.64 22.87 -21.99
CA ILE A 23 2.81 21.98 -22.07
C ILE A 23 3.70 22.34 -23.27
N LYS A 24 3.11 22.74 -24.40
CA LYS A 24 3.82 23.21 -25.60
C LYS A 24 4.44 24.61 -25.45
N GLY A 25 4.39 25.22 -24.27
CA GLY A 25 5.05 26.50 -23.97
C GLY A 25 4.34 27.73 -24.53
N ARG A 26 3.04 27.65 -24.85
CA ARG A 26 2.24 28.83 -25.21
C ARG A 26 2.05 29.76 -24.00
N ASP A 27 1.78 31.03 -24.27
CA ASP A 27 1.59 32.04 -23.22
C ASP A 27 0.42 31.69 -22.30
N GLY A 28 0.70 31.59 -21.00
CA GLY A 28 -0.28 31.17 -20.01
C GLY A 28 -1.43 32.17 -19.83
N ASN A 29 -1.16 33.47 -19.92
CA ASN A 29 -2.18 34.50 -19.71
C ASN A 29 -3.16 34.55 -20.88
N GLU A 30 -2.67 34.46 -22.11
CA GLU A 30 -3.50 34.35 -23.31
C GLU A 30 -4.38 33.10 -23.26
N LEU A 31 -3.82 31.95 -22.88
CA LEU A 31 -4.57 30.72 -22.72
C LEU A 31 -5.64 30.83 -21.63
N ILE A 32 -5.31 31.36 -20.46
CA ILE A 32 -6.28 31.54 -19.36
C ILE A 32 -7.44 32.42 -19.81
N ASN A 33 -7.16 33.52 -20.53
CA ASN A 33 -8.21 34.39 -21.07
C ASN A 33 -9.08 33.67 -22.11
N LYS A 34 -8.47 32.93 -23.04
CA LYS A 34 -9.17 32.19 -24.10
C LYS A 34 -10.07 31.08 -23.55
N TYR A 35 -9.61 30.35 -22.54
CA TYR A 35 -10.32 29.20 -21.96
C TYR A 35 -11.06 29.53 -20.66
N ARG A 36 -11.20 30.82 -20.32
CA ARG A 36 -11.74 31.31 -19.05
C ARG A 36 -13.05 30.65 -18.64
N TYR A 37 -14.00 30.53 -19.58
CA TYR A 37 -15.30 29.91 -19.32
C TYR A 37 -15.16 28.46 -18.82
N PHE A 38 -14.33 27.65 -19.49
CA PHE A 38 -14.12 26.26 -19.12
C PHE A 38 -13.35 26.13 -17.80
N ILE A 39 -12.37 27.01 -17.60
CA ILE A 39 -11.59 27.09 -16.34
C ILE A 39 -12.54 27.36 -15.17
N THR A 40 -13.39 28.39 -15.24
CA THR A 40 -14.26 28.77 -14.09
C THR A 40 -15.35 27.76 -13.78
N HIS A 41 -15.62 26.81 -14.67
CA HIS A 41 -16.61 25.74 -14.49
C HIS A 41 -15.98 24.34 -14.35
N ALA A 42 -14.66 24.27 -14.16
CA ALA A 42 -13.96 23.00 -13.98
C ALA A 42 -14.41 22.28 -12.71
N THR A 43 -14.48 20.96 -12.79
CA THR A 43 -14.90 20.04 -11.74
C THR A 43 -13.81 19.02 -11.44
N PRO A 44 -13.87 18.30 -10.31
CA PRO A 44 -12.95 17.22 -9.99
C PRO A 44 -12.79 16.18 -11.12
N ALA A 45 -13.90 15.79 -11.74
CA ALA A 45 -13.92 14.81 -12.83
C ALA A 45 -13.17 15.30 -14.08
N ASP A 46 -13.18 16.62 -14.34
CA ASP A 46 -12.41 17.16 -15.47
C ASP A 46 -10.90 17.02 -15.21
N VAL A 47 -10.44 17.21 -13.97
CA VAL A 47 -9.01 17.06 -13.65
C VAL A 47 -8.55 15.62 -13.77
N ILE A 48 -9.36 14.66 -13.31
CA ILE A 48 -9.07 13.23 -13.45
C ILE A 48 -8.93 12.87 -14.93
N TYR A 49 -9.94 13.25 -15.74
CA TYR A 49 -9.94 13.03 -17.19
C TYR A 49 -8.70 13.64 -17.88
N ILE A 50 -8.41 14.92 -17.63
CA ILE A 50 -7.27 15.61 -18.28
C ILE A 50 -5.96 14.95 -17.87
N THR A 51 -5.81 14.61 -16.59
CA THR A 51 -4.58 13.98 -16.09
C THR A 51 -4.38 12.61 -16.72
N ASP A 52 -5.43 11.80 -16.78
CA ASP A 52 -5.39 10.50 -17.43
C ASP A 52 -5.04 10.61 -18.92
N ALA A 53 -5.71 11.51 -19.66
CA ALA A 53 -5.45 11.75 -21.08
C ALA A 53 -4.02 12.25 -21.35
N LEU A 54 -3.44 13.05 -20.46
CA LEU A 54 -2.04 13.47 -20.57
C LEU A 54 -1.06 12.35 -20.23
N MET A 55 -1.39 11.49 -19.27
CA MET A 55 -0.56 10.34 -18.88
C MET A 55 -0.60 9.21 -19.91
N GLN A 56 -1.64 9.12 -20.73
CA GLN A 56 -1.67 8.22 -21.89
C GLN A 56 -0.73 8.65 -23.02
N LYS A 57 -0.20 9.87 -22.96
CA LYS A 57 0.83 10.33 -23.90
C LYS A 57 2.19 9.89 -23.37
N ASP A 58 3.14 9.63 -24.26
CA ASP A 58 4.51 9.20 -23.94
C ASP A 58 5.37 10.29 -23.28
N TYR A 59 4.82 11.02 -22.32
CA TYR A 59 5.54 11.97 -21.48
C TYR A 59 6.21 11.23 -20.31
N ASP A 60 7.47 11.58 -20.04
CA ASP A 60 8.10 11.22 -18.78
C ASP A 60 7.34 11.85 -17.59
N ILE A 61 7.10 11.06 -16.55
CA ILE A 61 6.29 11.46 -15.39
C ILE A 61 6.90 12.65 -14.65
N ASN A 62 8.22 12.73 -14.55
CA ASN A 62 8.91 13.83 -13.86
C ASN A 62 8.80 15.13 -14.66
N THR A 63 8.74 15.04 -15.98
CA THR A 63 8.47 16.16 -16.89
C THR A 63 7.01 16.62 -16.82
N LEU A 64 6.07 15.69 -16.61
CA LEU A 64 4.63 16.01 -16.54
C LEU A 64 4.21 16.67 -15.23
N LYS A 65 4.77 16.24 -14.08
CA LYS A 65 4.44 16.74 -12.73
C LYS A 65 4.39 18.28 -12.62
N PRO A 66 5.39 19.06 -13.10
CA PRO A 66 5.34 20.52 -13.07
C PRO A 66 4.16 21.12 -13.84
N TYR A 67 3.78 20.54 -14.98
CA TYR A 67 2.65 21.02 -15.76
C TYR A 67 1.32 20.71 -15.09
N ILE A 68 1.17 19.51 -14.51
CA ILE A 68 -0.02 19.17 -13.70
C ILE A 68 -0.15 20.13 -12.51
N ASN A 69 0.95 20.47 -11.82
CA ASN A 69 0.94 21.50 -10.78
C ASN A 69 0.42 22.85 -11.31
N LYS A 70 0.92 23.30 -12.47
CA LYS A 70 0.48 24.58 -13.09
C LYS A 70 -1.00 24.54 -13.46
N ILE A 71 -1.46 23.45 -14.07
CA ILE A 71 -2.86 23.27 -14.49
C ILE A 71 -3.78 23.33 -13.28
N ILE A 72 -3.49 22.54 -12.23
CA ILE A 72 -4.30 22.53 -11.01
C ILE A 72 -4.29 23.90 -10.32
N ASN A 73 -3.17 24.63 -10.32
CA ASN A 73 -3.12 26.00 -9.81
C ASN A 73 -4.06 26.96 -10.56
N VAL A 74 -4.16 26.82 -11.89
CA VAL A 74 -5.13 27.60 -12.69
C VAL A 74 -6.57 27.22 -12.33
N LEU A 75 -6.81 25.94 -12.05
CA LEU A 75 -8.11 25.42 -11.65
C LEU A 75 -8.39 25.53 -10.13
N PHE A 76 -7.53 26.20 -9.36
CA PHE A 76 -7.61 26.20 -7.90
C PHE A 76 -8.96 26.71 -7.37
N LYS A 77 -9.39 27.90 -7.82
CA LYS A 77 -10.65 28.53 -7.37
C LYS A 77 -11.90 27.68 -7.62
N PRO A 78 -12.17 27.19 -8.85
CA PRO A 78 -13.36 26.39 -9.13
C PRO A 78 -13.35 25.04 -8.39
N LEU A 79 -12.18 24.41 -8.21
CA LEU A 79 -12.07 23.18 -7.43
C LEU A 79 -12.30 23.42 -5.93
N GLN A 80 -11.78 24.54 -5.40
CA GLN A 80 -11.98 24.91 -4.01
C GLN A 80 -13.45 25.20 -3.69
N SER A 81 -14.17 25.84 -4.60
CA SER A 81 -15.59 26.20 -4.45
C SER A 81 -16.56 25.10 -4.91
N TYR A 82 -16.06 23.96 -5.41
CA TYR A 82 -16.88 22.85 -5.86
C TYR A 82 -17.74 22.31 -4.71
N LYS A 83 -19.06 22.26 -4.91
CA LYS A 83 -20.01 21.74 -3.94
C LYS A 83 -20.15 20.23 -4.10
N TRP A 84 -20.00 19.51 -3.00
CA TRP A 84 -20.19 18.08 -2.90
C TRP A 84 -20.57 17.70 -1.47
N ASP A 85 -21.18 16.53 -1.31
CA ASP A 85 -21.64 16.01 -0.02
C ASP A 85 -20.45 15.47 0.77
N LYS A 86 -19.80 16.36 1.54
CA LYS A 86 -18.66 16.01 2.39
C LYS A 86 -19.11 15.05 3.49
N PRO A 87 -18.45 13.90 3.68
CA PRO A 87 -18.81 12.96 4.72
C PRO A 87 -18.42 13.54 6.10
N SER A 88 -19.24 13.23 7.11
CA SER A 88 -19.01 13.56 8.52
C SER A 88 -19.35 12.38 9.43
N ASP A 89 -19.31 11.17 8.88
CA ASP A 89 -19.87 9.93 9.43
C ASP A 89 -18.83 9.03 10.13
N GLY A 90 -17.59 9.51 10.24
CA GLY A 90 -16.47 8.70 10.75
C GLY A 90 -16.03 7.59 9.77
N GLY A 91 -16.58 7.54 8.56
CA GLY A 91 -16.20 6.57 7.54
C GLY A 91 -14.82 6.86 6.93
N PHE A 92 -14.30 5.93 6.13
CA PHE A 92 -12.93 5.97 5.61
C PHE A 92 -12.53 7.32 4.95
N ILE A 93 -13.38 7.91 4.10
CA ILE A 93 -13.05 9.20 3.47
C ILE A 93 -13.05 10.34 4.49
N HIS A 94 -13.96 10.32 5.47
CA HIS A 94 -13.98 11.32 6.54
C HIS A 94 -12.71 11.25 7.39
N THR A 95 -12.25 10.06 7.76
CA THR A 95 -11.01 9.89 8.55
C THR A 95 -9.79 10.40 7.78
N MET A 96 -9.68 10.08 6.49
CA MET A 96 -8.62 10.62 5.62
C MET A 96 -8.64 12.15 5.54
N MET A 97 -9.82 12.79 5.50
CA MET A 97 -9.95 14.25 5.56
C MET A 97 -9.51 14.84 6.91
N LEU A 98 -9.79 14.15 8.03
CA LEU A 98 -9.33 14.58 9.37
C LEU A 98 -7.81 14.51 9.48
N GLU A 99 -7.17 13.45 8.96
CA GLU A 99 -5.71 13.33 8.88
C GLU A 99 -5.10 14.49 8.09
N ASN A 100 -5.71 14.87 6.96
CA ASN A 100 -5.31 16.03 6.15
C ASN A 100 -5.39 17.37 6.90
N ALA A 101 -6.44 17.56 7.70
CA ALA A 101 -6.57 18.72 8.57
C ALA A 101 -5.47 18.73 9.65
N ALA A 102 -5.20 17.57 10.26
CA ALA A 102 -4.16 17.42 11.28
C ALA A 102 -2.76 17.66 10.70
N LEU A 103 -2.46 17.20 9.48
CA LEU A 103 -1.22 17.53 8.77
C LEU A 103 -1.02 19.04 8.66
N THR A 104 -2.07 19.78 8.29
CA THR A 104 -2.01 21.24 8.17
C THR A 104 -1.63 21.89 9.51
N ALA A 105 -2.21 21.41 10.61
CA ALA A 105 -1.86 21.89 11.95
C ALA A 105 -0.37 21.63 12.27
N ARG A 106 0.16 20.44 11.97
CA ARG A 106 1.58 20.09 12.18
C ARG A 106 2.54 20.91 11.33
N LEU A 107 2.19 21.18 10.05
CA LEU A 107 3.00 22.08 9.21
C LEU A 107 3.01 23.51 9.77
N ASN A 108 1.90 23.98 10.35
CA ASN A 108 1.84 25.31 10.94
C ASN A 108 2.67 25.45 12.21
N THR A 109 2.89 24.38 12.99
CA THR A 109 3.76 24.44 14.18
C THR A 109 5.25 24.49 13.82
N LEU A 110 5.65 23.91 12.68
CA LEU A 110 7.04 23.89 12.24
C LEU A 110 7.46 25.16 11.51
N LYS A 111 6.53 25.86 10.86
CA LYS A 111 6.80 27.06 10.06
C LYS A 111 7.54 28.18 10.82
N PRO A 112 7.19 28.53 12.08
CA PRO A 112 7.93 29.49 12.88
C PRO A 112 9.38 29.08 13.12
N LEU A 113 9.62 27.80 13.42
CA LEU A 113 10.97 27.27 13.68
C LEU A 113 11.86 27.34 12.43
N ILE A 114 11.30 27.07 11.25
CA ILE A 114 12.00 27.21 9.96
C ILE A 114 12.39 28.68 9.73
N LYS A 115 11.51 29.62 10.06
CA LYS A 115 11.81 31.05 9.95
C LYS A 115 12.88 31.48 10.95
N GLU A 116 12.78 30.99 12.17
CA GLU A 116 13.69 31.30 13.27
C GLU A 116 15.12 30.83 12.97
N ILE A 117 15.31 29.56 12.58
CA ILE A 117 16.65 29.01 12.34
C ILE A 117 17.43 29.73 11.23
N ASN A 118 16.73 30.38 10.29
CA ASN A 118 17.35 31.18 9.23
C ASN A 118 17.98 32.49 9.73
N GLY A 119 17.56 32.98 10.90
CA GLY A 119 18.08 34.22 11.50
C GLY A 119 19.08 33.99 12.63
N LEU A 120 19.36 32.74 13.00
CA LEU A 120 20.23 32.41 14.13
C LEU A 120 21.69 32.23 13.69
N GLU A 121 22.60 32.65 14.58
CA GLU A 121 24.03 32.34 14.44
C GLU A 121 24.25 30.83 14.65
N GLN A 122 24.87 30.20 13.65
CA GLN A 122 25.08 28.75 13.63
C GLN A 122 26.05 28.32 14.73
N GLY A 123 25.76 27.18 15.37
CA GLY A 123 26.59 26.62 16.44
C GLY A 123 26.29 27.16 17.85
N THR A 124 25.48 28.22 17.98
CA THR A 124 25.00 28.69 19.28
C THR A 124 24.06 27.68 19.96
N GLU A 125 23.95 27.75 21.29
CA GLU A 125 23.05 26.88 22.06
C GLU A 125 21.60 26.99 21.58
N HIS A 126 21.13 28.22 21.36
CA HIS A 126 19.78 28.48 20.86
C HIS A 126 19.56 27.92 19.45
N TYR A 127 20.53 28.09 18.53
CA TYR A 127 20.49 27.44 17.21
C TYR A 127 20.38 25.91 17.32
N ASN A 128 21.17 25.30 18.21
CA ASN A 128 21.15 23.85 18.42
C ASN A 128 19.80 23.37 18.97
N GLN A 129 19.15 24.16 19.84
CA GLN A 129 17.80 23.86 20.35
C GLN A 129 16.77 23.91 19.23
N VAL A 130 16.71 25.00 18.46
CA VAL A 130 15.77 25.13 17.32
C VAL A 130 16.00 24.03 16.28
N ARG A 131 17.27 23.69 15.99
CA ARG A 131 17.64 22.59 15.10
C ARG A 131 17.07 21.25 15.58
N LYS A 132 17.23 20.93 16.87
CA LYS A 132 16.70 19.70 17.47
C LYS A 132 15.17 19.67 17.44
N SER A 133 14.51 20.78 17.72
CA SER A 133 13.04 20.88 17.62
C SER A 133 12.54 20.70 16.20
N LEU A 134 13.22 21.28 15.20
CA LEU A 134 12.92 21.05 13.79
C LEU A 134 13.10 19.58 13.40
N ARG A 135 14.20 18.96 13.85
CA ARG A 135 14.43 17.54 13.62
C ARG A 135 13.30 16.68 14.18
N SER A 136 12.94 16.87 15.45
CA SER A 136 11.84 16.16 16.11
C SER A 136 10.53 16.35 15.34
N GLY A 137 10.21 17.58 14.94
CA GLY A 137 8.99 17.85 14.19
C GLY A 137 8.97 17.21 12.79
N PHE A 138 10.10 17.14 12.09
CA PHE A 138 10.19 16.40 10.83
C PHE A 138 10.12 14.87 11.04
N GLU A 139 10.71 14.34 12.11
CA GLU A 139 10.58 12.92 12.48
C GLU A 139 9.12 12.58 12.82
N GLU A 140 8.42 13.43 13.59
CA GLU A 140 6.99 13.30 13.87
C GLU A 140 6.15 13.35 12.58
N LEU A 141 6.52 14.18 11.59
CA LEU A 141 5.84 14.22 10.30
C LEU A 141 5.88 12.88 9.54
N GLN A 142 6.82 11.98 9.85
CA GLN A 142 6.89 10.66 9.22
C GLN A 142 5.67 9.79 9.53
N VAL A 143 4.97 10.04 10.65
CA VAL A 143 3.72 9.36 11.01
C VAL A 143 2.66 9.54 9.91
N PHE A 144 2.70 10.66 9.16
CA PHE A 144 1.80 10.89 8.05
C PHE A 144 1.95 9.89 6.89
N ASN A 145 3.03 9.10 6.86
CA ASN A 145 3.15 8.00 5.91
C ASN A 145 2.01 6.98 6.04
N LEU A 146 1.40 6.83 7.22
CA LEU A 146 0.21 5.99 7.41
C LEU A 146 -0.98 6.46 6.55
N HIS A 147 -1.12 7.77 6.31
CA HIS A 147 -2.15 8.30 5.42
C HIS A 147 -1.89 7.86 3.98
N TYR A 148 -0.65 8.02 3.50
CA TYR A 148 -0.27 7.62 2.15
C TYR A 148 -0.42 6.11 1.94
N VAL A 149 0.00 5.29 2.92
CA VAL A 149 -0.15 3.83 2.82
C VAL A 149 -1.61 3.41 2.72
N LYS A 150 -2.51 4.01 3.50
CA LYS A 150 -3.97 3.77 3.38
C LYS A 150 -4.49 4.20 2.01
N LYS A 151 -4.10 5.37 1.53
CA LYS A 151 -4.48 5.86 0.20
C LYS A 151 -4.01 4.92 -0.91
N GLU A 152 -2.75 4.51 -0.87
CA GLU A 152 -2.08 3.71 -1.90
C GLU A 152 -2.55 2.24 -1.92
N ASN A 153 -2.75 1.64 -0.75
CA ASN A 153 -2.99 0.20 -0.64
C ASN A 153 -4.45 -0.17 -0.33
N ILE A 154 -5.26 0.80 0.12
CA ILE A 154 -6.69 0.59 0.41
C ILE A 154 -7.54 1.37 -0.58
N LEU A 155 -7.36 2.69 -0.72
CA LEU A 155 -8.26 3.49 -1.55
C LEU A 155 -8.05 3.25 -3.06
N PHE A 156 -6.80 3.35 -3.53
CA PHE A 156 -6.48 3.26 -4.96
C PHE A 156 -6.95 1.95 -5.61
N PRO A 157 -6.76 0.74 -5.03
CA PRO A 157 -7.19 -0.50 -5.67
C PRO A 157 -8.69 -0.58 -5.96
N TYR A 158 -9.53 0.09 -5.16
CA TYR A 158 -10.97 0.15 -5.42
C TYR A 158 -11.29 1.14 -6.54
N LEU A 159 -10.60 2.29 -6.56
CA LEU A 159 -10.79 3.30 -7.60
C LEU A 159 -10.26 2.81 -8.95
N GLU A 160 -9.11 2.13 -9.01
CA GLU A 160 -8.55 1.55 -10.24
C GLU A 160 -9.49 0.52 -10.89
N LYS A 161 -10.22 -0.25 -10.07
CA LYS A 161 -11.23 -1.19 -10.57
C LYS A 161 -12.48 -0.49 -11.12
N ALA A 162 -12.79 0.70 -10.61
CA ALA A 162 -14.04 1.39 -10.91
C ALA A 162 -13.89 2.50 -11.97
N TRP A 163 -12.72 3.12 -12.08
CA TRP A 163 -12.47 4.26 -12.95
C TRP A 163 -11.75 3.84 -14.23
N PRO A 164 -12.27 4.17 -15.43
CA PRO A 164 -11.54 3.95 -16.67
C PRO A 164 -10.32 4.88 -16.82
N ASP A 165 -10.35 6.02 -16.13
CA ASP A 165 -9.38 7.12 -16.15
C ASP A 165 -8.54 7.19 -14.84
N TYR A 166 -8.12 6.02 -14.36
CA TYR A 166 -7.45 5.85 -13.07
C TYR A 166 -5.98 6.30 -13.02
N ARG A 167 -5.33 6.64 -14.14
CA ARG A 167 -3.86 6.87 -14.16
C ARG A 167 -3.41 8.00 -13.25
N CYS A 168 -4.29 8.96 -12.93
CA CYS A 168 -4.00 10.03 -12.00
C CYS A 168 -3.58 9.52 -10.60
N LEU A 169 -4.03 8.33 -10.19
CA LEU A 169 -3.68 7.70 -8.91
C LEU A 169 -2.19 7.37 -8.84
N GLY A 170 -1.63 6.80 -9.91
CA GLY A 170 -0.19 6.55 -10.01
C GLY A 170 0.65 7.83 -10.00
N LEU A 171 0.13 8.92 -10.59
CA LEU A 171 0.78 10.24 -10.48
C LEU A 171 0.76 10.78 -9.04
N MET A 172 -0.36 10.61 -8.32
CA MET A 172 -0.46 10.98 -6.90
C MET A 172 0.54 10.21 -6.05
N TRP A 173 0.64 8.88 -6.22
CA TRP A 173 1.66 8.06 -5.57
C TRP A 173 3.08 8.61 -5.83
N SER A 174 3.37 8.95 -7.08
CA SER A 174 4.67 9.51 -7.43
C SER A 174 4.98 10.84 -6.71
N PHE A 175 3.96 11.64 -6.35
CA PHE A 175 4.13 12.82 -5.49
C PHE A 175 4.34 12.43 -4.02
N ASP A 176 3.67 11.39 -3.53
CA ASP A 176 3.87 10.86 -2.17
C ASP A 176 5.34 10.41 -1.98
N ASP A 177 5.94 9.78 -2.99
CA ASP A 177 7.35 9.40 -2.98
C ASP A 177 8.31 10.60 -2.97
N ASP A 178 7.96 11.67 -3.68
CA ASP A 178 8.73 12.92 -3.61
C ASP A 178 8.65 13.54 -2.21
N ILE A 179 7.47 13.52 -1.58
CA ILE A 179 7.27 13.99 -0.20
C ILE A 179 8.13 13.18 0.77
N ARG A 180 8.09 11.84 0.69
CA ARG A 180 8.93 10.96 1.51
C ARG A 180 10.42 11.29 1.35
N ARG A 181 10.88 11.54 0.13
CA ARG A 181 12.27 11.90 -0.17
C ARG A 181 12.66 13.24 0.44
N TYR A 182 11.85 14.28 0.25
CA TYR A 182 12.11 15.61 0.80
C TYR A 182 12.03 15.63 2.33
N LEU A 183 11.11 14.88 2.93
CA LEU A 183 11.01 14.75 4.39
C LEU A 183 12.29 14.12 4.96
N LYS A 184 12.76 13.02 4.36
CA LYS A 184 14.04 12.39 4.74
C LYS A 184 15.21 13.37 4.60
N SER A 185 15.25 14.17 3.54
CA SER A 185 16.28 15.20 3.35
C SER A 185 16.23 16.27 4.44
N CYS A 186 15.04 16.75 4.81
CA CYS A 186 14.87 17.72 5.90
C CYS A 186 15.38 17.19 7.25
N ILE A 187 15.07 15.94 7.58
CA ILE A 187 15.59 15.26 8.79
C ILE A 187 17.12 15.17 8.73
N GLN A 188 17.67 14.83 7.56
CA GLN A 188 19.12 14.74 7.37
C GLN A 188 19.82 16.09 7.57
N HIS A 189 19.28 17.18 7.01
CA HIS A 189 19.80 18.54 7.24
C HIS A 189 19.84 18.86 8.74
N CYS A 190 18.73 18.64 9.46
CA CYS A 190 18.66 18.93 10.90
C CYS A 190 19.49 17.97 11.78
N SER A 191 19.98 16.87 11.22
CA SER A 191 20.90 15.95 11.90
C SER A 191 22.36 16.41 11.85
N GLN A 192 22.71 17.34 10.96
CA GLN A 192 24.04 17.93 10.89
C GLN A 192 24.26 18.96 12.01
N GLU A 193 25.50 19.12 12.47
CA GLU A 193 25.83 20.18 13.42
C GLU A 193 25.59 21.57 12.82
N ILE A 194 25.89 21.73 11.54
CA ILE A 194 25.68 22.98 10.81
C ILE A 194 24.82 22.68 9.59
N ILE A 195 23.69 23.38 9.47
CA ILE A 195 22.78 23.23 8.34
C ILE A 195 23.29 24.10 7.18
N ASN A 196 23.36 23.51 5.99
CA ASN A 196 23.42 24.31 4.78
C ASN A 196 22.04 24.94 4.52
N LEU A 197 21.87 26.21 4.93
CA LEU A 197 20.57 26.91 4.87
C LEU A 197 20.00 26.99 3.45
N ARG A 198 20.84 27.08 2.41
CA ARG A 198 20.35 27.12 1.01
C ARG A 198 19.66 25.81 0.64
N SER A 199 20.29 24.66 0.87
CA SER A 199 19.69 23.36 0.55
C SER A 199 18.53 23.03 1.47
N PHE A 200 18.63 23.38 2.76
CA PHE A 200 17.56 23.20 3.72
C PHE A 200 16.30 23.99 3.35
N ASN A 201 16.42 25.27 2.99
CA ASN A 201 15.29 26.09 2.58
C ASN A 201 14.67 25.60 1.27
N TYR A 202 15.48 25.08 0.34
CA TYR A 202 14.97 24.47 -0.88
C TYR A 202 14.15 23.22 -0.58
N ASP A 203 14.68 22.29 0.21
CA ASP A 203 14.01 21.03 0.53
C ASP A 203 12.76 21.23 1.40
N THR A 204 12.82 22.11 2.40
CA THR A 204 11.66 22.47 3.22
C THR A 204 10.59 23.17 2.39
N GLY A 205 10.97 24.08 1.49
CA GLY A 205 10.04 24.72 0.56
C GLY A 205 9.35 23.69 -0.35
N LYS A 206 10.09 22.70 -0.87
CA LYS A 206 9.54 21.61 -1.67
C LYS A 206 8.60 20.72 -0.87
N LEU A 207 8.99 20.33 0.34
CA LEU A 207 8.17 19.52 1.24
C LEU A 207 6.82 20.19 1.52
N TYR A 208 6.83 21.46 1.96
CA TYR A 208 5.60 22.20 2.27
C TYR A 208 4.71 22.39 1.06
N PHE A 209 5.30 22.70 -0.10
CA PHE A 209 4.56 22.84 -1.34
C PHE A 209 3.87 21.52 -1.72
N LEU A 210 4.60 20.41 -1.71
CA LEU A 210 4.07 19.11 -2.12
C LEU A 210 3.02 18.58 -1.14
N MET A 211 3.26 18.67 0.18
CA MET A 211 2.28 18.25 1.18
C MET A 211 0.99 19.11 1.12
N SER A 212 1.12 20.42 0.89
CA SER A 212 -0.05 21.28 0.70
C SER A 212 -0.79 20.96 -0.60
N ALA A 213 -0.07 20.65 -1.67
CA ALA A 213 -0.62 20.31 -2.97
C ALA A 213 -1.34 18.96 -2.96
N ILE A 214 -0.78 17.93 -2.32
CA ILE A 214 -1.41 16.60 -2.25
C ILE A 214 -2.69 16.67 -1.41
N ARG A 215 -2.63 17.34 -0.25
CA ARG A 215 -3.80 17.60 0.59
C ARG A 215 -4.92 18.28 -0.20
N PHE A 216 -4.58 19.34 -0.94
CA PHE A 216 -5.57 20.04 -1.77
C PHE A 216 -6.19 19.12 -2.82
N ARG A 217 -5.38 18.30 -3.49
CA ARG A 217 -5.87 17.36 -4.50
C ARG A 217 -6.76 16.29 -3.89
N GLU A 218 -6.44 15.81 -2.72
CA GLU A 218 -7.26 14.85 -2.01
C GLU A 218 -8.60 15.46 -1.62
N ASP A 219 -8.59 16.58 -0.89
CA ASP A 219 -9.78 17.24 -0.35
C ASP A 219 -10.71 17.80 -1.46
N HIS A 220 -10.15 18.21 -2.60
CA HIS A 220 -10.88 18.94 -3.64
C HIS A 220 -10.97 18.23 -4.99
N ILE A 221 -10.33 17.07 -5.17
CA ILE A 221 -10.37 16.32 -6.44
C ILE A 221 -10.67 14.84 -6.19
N LEU A 222 -9.78 14.15 -5.46
CA LEU A 222 -9.87 12.71 -5.27
C LEU A 222 -11.09 12.32 -4.43
N PHE A 223 -11.27 12.87 -3.23
CA PHE A 223 -12.38 12.51 -2.35
C PHE A 223 -13.76 12.88 -2.92
N PRO A 224 -13.97 14.07 -3.53
CA PRO A 224 -15.22 14.38 -4.21
C PRO A 224 -15.59 13.40 -5.34
N ALA A 225 -14.60 12.82 -6.01
CA ALA A 225 -14.84 11.81 -7.04
C ALA A 225 -15.02 10.41 -6.42
N ALA A 226 -14.21 10.06 -5.43
CA ALA A 226 -14.21 8.75 -4.77
C ALA A 226 -15.56 8.46 -4.08
N ILE A 227 -16.15 9.44 -3.40
CA ILE A 227 -17.40 9.24 -2.66
C ILE A 227 -18.60 8.91 -3.56
N LYS A 228 -18.55 9.29 -4.85
CA LYS A 228 -19.57 8.95 -5.85
C LYS A 228 -19.41 7.54 -6.41
N THR A 229 -18.27 6.90 -6.12
CA THR A 229 -17.85 5.63 -6.71
C THR A 229 -17.93 4.50 -5.67
N ILE A 230 -17.50 4.79 -4.44
CA ILE A 230 -17.35 3.80 -3.37
C ILE A 230 -18.71 3.53 -2.71
N THR A 231 -19.11 2.26 -2.65
CA THR A 231 -20.34 1.87 -1.94
C THR A 231 -20.15 1.92 -0.42
N ARG A 232 -21.25 1.98 0.35
CA ARG A 232 -21.19 1.92 1.82
C ARG A 232 -20.49 0.66 2.33
N THR A 233 -20.73 -0.50 1.71
CA THR A 233 -20.10 -1.76 2.09
C THR A 233 -18.59 -1.76 1.83
N GLN A 234 -18.15 -1.20 0.70
CA GLN A 234 -16.73 -1.02 0.41
C GLN A 234 -16.09 -0.04 1.39
N ALA A 235 -16.75 1.09 1.68
CA ALA A 235 -16.26 2.07 2.65
C ALA A 235 -16.10 1.49 4.07
N ALA A 236 -17.02 0.61 4.50
CA ALA A 236 -16.90 -0.10 5.78
C ALA A 236 -15.69 -1.06 5.79
N SER A 237 -15.48 -1.83 4.72
CA SER A 237 -14.31 -2.72 4.60
C SER A 237 -12.99 -1.93 4.54
N MET A 238 -12.98 -0.77 3.88
CA MET A 238 -11.81 0.11 3.87
C MET A 238 -11.50 0.65 5.27
N LEU A 239 -12.52 0.97 6.07
CA LEU A 239 -12.35 1.45 7.43
C LEU A 239 -11.78 0.35 8.36
N GLU A 240 -12.23 -0.90 8.20
CA GLU A 240 -11.68 -2.05 8.91
C GLU A 240 -10.19 -2.24 8.60
N GLN A 241 -9.81 -2.23 7.32
CA GLN A 241 -8.41 -2.28 6.89
C GLN A 241 -7.59 -1.08 7.40
N ALA A 242 -8.19 0.12 7.45
CA ALA A 242 -7.55 1.31 8.00
C ALA A 242 -7.28 1.19 9.50
N ASN A 243 -8.17 0.55 10.26
CA ASN A 243 -7.98 0.29 11.68
C ASN A 243 -6.79 -0.64 11.95
N GLU A 244 -6.55 -1.63 11.08
CA GLU A 244 -5.36 -2.50 11.17
C GLU A 244 -4.06 -1.73 10.90
N GLN A 245 -4.09 -0.73 10.01
CA GLN A 245 -2.92 0.09 9.67
C GLN A 245 -2.66 1.25 10.64
N GLY A 246 -3.71 1.81 11.25
CA GLY A 246 -3.64 2.97 12.13
C GLY A 246 -3.78 4.33 11.43
N TYR A 247 -3.80 5.39 12.24
CA TYR A 247 -4.13 6.75 11.81
C TYR A 247 -3.01 7.76 12.06
N ALA A 248 -2.88 8.72 11.15
CA ALA A 248 -1.92 9.79 11.20
C ALA A 248 -2.48 11.00 11.96
N PHE A 249 -1.90 11.28 13.14
CA PHE A 249 -2.17 12.46 13.97
C PHE A 249 -3.59 12.62 14.54
N ILE A 250 -4.48 11.67 14.27
CA ILE A 250 -5.82 11.62 14.85
C ILE A 250 -5.94 10.38 15.74
N GLU A 251 -6.80 10.46 16.74
CA GLU A 251 -7.23 9.28 17.48
C GLU A 251 -8.07 8.39 16.56
N THR A 252 -8.08 7.08 16.84
CA THR A 252 -8.96 6.14 16.16
C THR A 252 -10.40 6.64 16.28
N PRO A 253 -11.03 7.03 15.16
CA PRO A 253 -12.39 7.56 15.24
C PRO A 253 -13.33 6.46 15.72
N GLU A 254 -14.13 6.76 16.75
CA GLU A 254 -15.23 5.88 17.14
C GLU A 254 -16.22 5.83 15.96
N PRO A 255 -16.49 4.65 15.38
CA PRO A 255 -17.41 4.57 14.26
C PRO A 255 -18.82 4.92 14.74
N ASP A 256 -19.38 6.01 14.22
CA ASP A 256 -20.83 6.29 14.30
C ASP A 256 -21.63 5.35 13.36
N LEU A 257 -20.94 4.45 12.65
CA LEU A 257 -21.48 3.53 11.67
C LEU A 257 -21.55 2.08 12.20
N VAL A 258 -22.21 1.85 13.33
CA VAL A 258 -22.86 0.54 13.59
C VAL A 258 -24.14 0.72 14.38
N ARG A 259 -25.19 1.32 13.78
CA ARG A 259 -26.58 1.03 14.14
C ARG A 259 -27.50 1.14 12.93
N GLU A 260 -27.47 0.14 12.05
CA GLU A 260 -28.71 -0.46 11.58
C GLU A 260 -28.47 -1.88 11.10
N ASN A 261 -29.40 -2.75 11.49
CA ASN A 261 -29.39 -4.20 11.28
C ASN A 261 -29.45 -4.55 9.80
N GLU A 262 -28.32 -4.56 9.11
CA GLU A 262 -28.10 -5.59 8.13
C GLU A 262 -27.17 -6.59 8.77
N LYS A 263 -27.72 -7.76 9.09
CA LYS A 263 -26.92 -8.97 9.21
C LYS A 263 -26.08 -9.01 7.94
N ALA A 264 -24.82 -8.58 8.05
CA ALA A 264 -23.76 -9.08 7.22
C ALA A 264 -23.83 -10.58 7.43
N THR A 265 -24.59 -11.22 6.55
CA THR A 265 -24.43 -12.63 6.30
C THR A 265 -23.01 -12.64 5.78
N THR A 266 -22.08 -12.97 6.66
CA THR A 266 -20.77 -13.45 6.29
C THR A 266 -21.06 -14.54 5.28
N VAL A 267 -20.96 -14.21 4.00
CA VAL A 267 -20.87 -15.22 2.94
C VAL A 267 -19.44 -15.75 3.00
N ALA A 268 -19.07 -16.26 4.17
CA ALA A 268 -18.02 -17.23 4.32
C ALA A 268 -18.54 -18.48 3.61
N GLY A 269 -18.04 -18.73 2.39
CA GLY A 269 -18.12 -20.05 1.79
C GLY A 269 -19.26 -20.34 0.80
N LEU A 270 -19.78 -19.34 0.08
CA LEU A 270 -20.47 -19.64 -1.19
C LEU A 270 -19.56 -19.28 -2.36
N THR A 271 -18.63 -20.18 -2.70
CA THR A 271 -18.21 -20.33 -4.08
C THR A 271 -19.47 -20.51 -4.93
N SER A 272 -19.61 -19.70 -5.98
CA SER A 272 -20.68 -19.91 -6.96
C SER A 272 -20.58 -21.35 -7.50
N LEU A 273 -21.68 -21.92 -8.00
CA LEU A 273 -21.62 -23.26 -8.59
C LEU A 273 -20.56 -23.31 -9.72
N ALA A 274 -20.39 -22.20 -10.44
CA ALA A 274 -19.33 -22.00 -11.43
C ALA A 274 -17.92 -22.06 -10.81
N ASP A 275 -17.66 -21.38 -9.69
CA ASP A 275 -16.37 -21.43 -9.00
C ASP A 275 -16.00 -22.84 -8.52
N ARG A 276 -16.99 -23.64 -8.09
CA ARG A 276 -16.75 -25.04 -7.70
C ARG A 276 -16.47 -25.93 -8.90
N LEU A 277 -17.15 -25.69 -10.02
CA LEU A 277 -16.92 -26.39 -11.28
C LEU A 277 -15.54 -26.04 -11.88
N GLU A 278 -15.05 -24.82 -11.65
CA GLU A 278 -13.74 -24.34 -12.09
C GLU A 278 -12.61 -24.58 -11.08
N GLY A 279 -12.91 -25.16 -9.91
CA GLY A 279 -11.90 -25.49 -8.91
C GLY A 279 -11.24 -24.27 -8.25
N VAL A 280 -11.99 -23.19 -8.02
CA VAL A 280 -11.50 -21.97 -7.35
C VAL A 280 -11.63 -22.12 -5.83
N ILE A 281 -10.53 -21.86 -5.11
CA ILE A 281 -10.49 -21.77 -3.65
C ILE A 281 -10.56 -20.30 -3.25
N GLN A 282 -11.43 -19.98 -2.30
CA GLN A 282 -11.52 -18.68 -1.64
C GLN A 282 -10.73 -18.74 -0.33
N PHE A 283 -9.78 -17.81 -0.17
CA PHE A 283 -9.07 -17.51 1.06
C PHE A 283 -9.57 -16.15 1.60
N ASP A 284 -9.25 -15.83 2.85
CA ASP A 284 -9.59 -14.52 3.44
C ASP A 284 -8.89 -13.37 2.70
N THR A 285 -7.70 -13.64 2.14
CA THR A 285 -6.85 -12.65 1.46
C THR A 285 -6.91 -12.72 -0.07
N GLY A 286 -7.74 -13.59 -0.65
CA GLY A 286 -7.83 -13.70 -2.11
C GLY A 286 -8.50 -14.95 -2.65
N ARG A 287 -8.41 -15.13 -3.98
CA ARG A 287 -8.99 -16.25 -4.72
C ARG A 287 -7.95 -16.84 -5.66
N ILE A 288 -7.89 -18.17 -5.73
CA ILE A 288 -6.92 -18.86 -6.58
C ILE A 288 -7.49 -20.19 -7.07
N GLN A 289 -7.18 -20.59 -8.30
CA GLN A 289 -7.53 -21.93 -8.80
C GLN A 289 -6.65 -23.00 -8.15
N ILE A 290 -7.20 -24.20 -7.91
CA ILE A 290 -6.44 -25.35 -7.38
C ILE A 290 -5.17 -25.62 -8.20
N THR A 291 -5.27 -25.53 -9.52
CA THR A 291 -4.13 -25.73 -10.44
C THR A 291 -3.05 -24.67 -10.28
N GLN A 292 -3.41 -23.43 -9.94
CA GLN A 292 -2.47 -22.36 -9.65
C GLN A 292 -1.80 -22.57 -8.29
N LEU A 293 -2.56 -22.99 -7.28
CA LEU A 293 -2.01 -23.31 -5.95
C LEU A 293 -0.96 -24.41 -6.02
N GLU A 294 -1.23 -25.50 -6.74
CA GLU A 294 -0.26 -26.58 -6.96
C GLU A 294 1.02 -26.06 -7.65
N ARG A 295 0.88 -25.22 -8.68
CA ARG A 295 2.03 -24.62 -9.38
C ARG A 295 2.86 -23.72 -8.48
N ILE A 296 2.23 -22.88 -7.66
CA ILE A 296 2.93 -22.04 -6.69
C ILE A 296 3.75 -22.92 -5.76
N LEU A 297 3.13 -23.93 -5.13
CA LEU A 297 3.81 -24.85 -4.20
C LEU A 297 4.96 -25.63 -4.85
N ASN A 298 4.92 -25.87 -6.16
CA ASN A 298 5.98 -26.56 -6.91
C ASN A 298 7.13 -25.64 -7.37
N VAL A 299 6.97 -24.32 -7.34
CA VAL A 299 7.98 -23.33 -7.75
C VAL A 299 8.72 -22.72 -6.55
N LEU A 300 8.13 -22.78 -5.34
CA LEU A 300 8.80 -22.34 -4.13
C LEU A 300 10.17 -23.04 -3.98
N PRO A 301 11.22 -22.34 -3.50
CA PRO A 301 12.56 -22.92 -3.31
C PRO A 301 12.62 -23.82 -2.06
N VAL A 302 11.54 -24.52 -1.74
CA VAL A 302 11.39 -25.43 -0.60
C VAL A 302 10.54 -26.63 -0.99
N ASP A 303 10.86 -27.78 -0.41
CA ASP A 303 10.03 -28.97 -0.47
C ASP A 303 9.07 -28.98 0.70
N ILE A 304 7.79 -29.20 0.41
CA ILE A 304 6.74 -29.26 1.42
C ILE A 304 6.21 -30.68 1.49
N THR A 305 6.00 -31.19 2.70
CA THR A 305 5.23 -32.41 2.98
C THR A 305 4.20 -32.09 4.06
N TYR A 306 2.92 -32.37 3.80
CA TYR A 306 1.85 -32.23 4.78
C TYR A 306 1.41 -33.59 5.31
N ILE A 307 1.39 -33.69 6.64
CA ILE A 307 0.96 -34.83 7.43
C ILE A 307 -0.28 -34.37 8.22
N ASP A 308 -1.40 -35.07 8.12
CA ASP A 308 -2.64 -34.66 8.78
C ASP A 308 -2.65 -34.94 10.31
N GLU A 309 -3.76 -34.63 10.97
CA GLU A 309 -3.94 -34.86 12.40
C GLU A 309 -3.85 -36.34 12.82
N ASN A 310 -3.97 -37.27 11.88
CA ASN A 310 -3.90 -38.72 12.08
C ASN A 310 -2.52 -39.30 11.70
N ASP A 311 -1.52 -38.43 11.54
CA ASP A 311 -0.16 -38.77 11.16
C ASP A 311 -0.05 -39.40 9.75
N VAL A 312 -1.02 -39.14 8.87
CA VAL A 312 -1.05 -39.64 7.50
C VAL A 312 -0.51 -38.60 6.53
N VAL A 313 0.39 -39.01 5.64
CA VAL A 313 0.91 -38.14 4.59
C VAL A 313 -0.20 -37.86 3.57
N ARG A 314 -0.60 -36.59 3.44
CA ARG A 314 -1.70 -36.16 2.55
C ARG A 314 -1.23 -35.46 1.29
N TYR A 315 -0.09 -34.77 1.37
CA TYR A 315 0.40 -33.98 0.26
C TYR A 315 1.92 -33.85 0.31
N TYR A 316 2.54 -33.70 -0.85
CA TYR A 316 3.91 -33.23 -0.98
C TYR A 316 4.05 -32.39 -2.25
N SER A 317 4.89 -31.35 -2.25
CA SER A 317 5.18 -30.57 -3.46
C SER A 317 6.07 -31.37 -4.42
N ALA A 318 5.73 -31.37 -5.70
CA ALA A 318 6.42 -32.10 -6.75
C ALA A 318 7.25 -31.17 -7.64
N GLY A 319 8.03 -30.26 -7.02
CA GLY A 319 8.94 -29.37 -7.73
C GLY A 319 10.06 -30.13 -8.46
N PRO A 320 10.62 -29.57 -9.55
CA PRO A 320 11.63 -30.25 -10.39
C PRO A 320 12.95 -30.53 -9.67
N HIS A 321 13.23 -29.82 -8.57
CA HIS A 321 14.49 -29.89 -7.82
C HIS A 321 14.32 -30.42 -6.40
N ARG A 322 13.33 -31.30 -6.18
CA ARG A 322 13.06 -31.89 -4.87
C ARG A 322 14.31 -32.57 -4.29
N ILE A 323 14.66 -32.21 -3.07
CA ILE A 323 15.85 -32.64 -2.32
C ILE A 323 15.71 -34.12 -1.93
N PHE A 324 14.53 -34.48 -1.41
CA PHE A 324 14.21 -35.85 -1.01
C PHE A 324 13.17 -36.45 -1.97
N PRO A 325 13.53 -37.48 -2.76
CA PRO A 325 12.59 -38.08 -3.70
C PRO A 325 11.38 -38.68 -2.96
N ARG A 326 10.18 -38.43 -3.49
CA ARG A 326 8.93 -39.02 -3.00
C ARG A 326 8.21 -39.70 -4.16
N SER A 327 7.68 -40.89 -3.89
CA SER A 327 6.77 -41.59 -4.80
C SER A 327 5.33 -41.22 -4.46
N LYS A 328 4.44 -41.19 -5.45
CA LYS A 328 2.99 -41.03 -5.24
C LYS A 328 2.42 -42.07 -4.27
N ALA A 329 3.06 -43.24 -4.15
CA ALA A 329 2.69 -44.30 -3.20
C ALA A 329 2.85 -43.92 -1.72
N VAL A 330 3.50 -42.79 -1.40
CA VAL A 330 3.60 -42.29 -0.01
C VAL A 330 2.29 -41.69 0.49
N ILE A 331 1.44 -41.19 -0.41
CA ILE A 331 0.17 -40.57 -0.05
C ILE A 331 -0.74 -41.63 0.59
N GLY A 332 -1.27 -41.33 1.77
CA GLY A 332 -2.10 -42.25 2.55
C GLY A 332 -1.30 -43.17 3.49
N ARG A 333 0.03 -43.18 3.45
CA ARG A 333 0.85 -43.88 4.45
C ARG A 333 0.98 -43.06 5.72
N THR A 334 1.09 -43.73 6.86
CA THR A 334 1.47 -43.07 8.12
C THR A 334 2.95 -42.65 8.06
N VAL A 335 3.28 -41.53 8.70
CA VAL A 335 4.64 -40.97 8.69
C VAL A 335 5.67 -41.92 9.31
N GLN A 336 5.27 -42.72 10.31
CA GLN A 336 6.13 -43.72 10.95
C GLN A 336 6.61 -44.78 9.93
N ASN A 337 5.72 -45.19 9.02
CA ASN A 337 6.04 -46.15 7.96
C ASN A 337 6.91 -45.56 6.84
N CYS A 338 7.17 -44.25 6.87
CA CYS A 338 8.01 -43.54 5.90
C CYS A 338 9.45 -43.33 6.40
N HIS A 339 9.75 -43.74 7.64
CA HIS A 339 11.05 -43.57 8.28
C HIS A 339 11.67 -44.92 8.67
N PRO A 340 13.01 -45.01 8.76
CA PRO A 340 13.69 -46.19 9.31
C PRO A 340 13.28 -46.47 10.76
N PRO A 341 13.26 -47.74 11.21
CA PRO A 341 12.86 -48.11 12.58
C PRO A 341 13.57 -47.32 13.68
N GLU A 342 14.84 -46.98 13.47
CA GLU A 342 15.68 -46.28 14.45
C GLU A 342 15.24 -44.83 14.68
N SER A 343 14.47 -44.24 13.76
CA SER A 343 14.02 -42.82 13.84
C SER A 343 12.56 -42.67 14.31
N ILE A 344 11.82 -43.78 14.44
CA ILE A 344 10.37 -43.74 14.74
C ILE A 344 10.10 -43.11 16.11
N GLU A 345 10.94 -43.39 17.12
CA GLU A 345 10.77 -42.83 18.46
C GLU A 345 10.89 -41.29 18.44
N THR A 346 11.87 -40.76 17.72
CA THR A 346 12.06 -39.31 17.54
C THR A 346 10.89 -38.68 16.82
N VAL A 347 10.39 -39.31 15.75
CA VAL A 347 9.21 -38.84 15.00
C VAL A 347 7.98 -38.79 15.90
N ASN A 348 7.71 -39.85 16.66
CA ASN A 348 6.55 -39.90 17.55
C ASN A 348 6.65 -38.87 18.67
N LYS A 349 7.85 -38.68 19.25
CA LYS A 349 8.06 -37.65 20.26
C LYS A 349 7.72 -36.26 19.70
N LEU A 350 8.22 -35.92 18.52
CA LEU A 350 7.96 -34.62 17.89
C LEU A 350 6.45 -34.41 17.61
N LEU A 351 5.78 -35.42 17.04
CA LEU A 351 4.34 -35.34 16.78
C LEU A 351 3.51 -35.20 18.05
N ASN A 352 3.91 -35.88 19.14
CA ASN A 352 3.26 -35.74 20.43
C ASN A 352 3.46 -34.35 21.03
N ASP A 353 4.68 -33.80 20.97
CA ASP A 353 4.99 -32.44 21.41
C ASP A 353 4.17 -31.38 20.62
N PHE A 354 3.90 -31.64 19.34
CA PHE A 354 3.00 -30.79 18.55
C PHE A 354 1.53 -30.99 18.92
N LYS A 355 1.06 -32.24 19.06
CA LYS A 355 -0.34 -32.52 19.40
C LYS A 355 -0.74 -31.96 20.76
N ASN A 356 0.14 -32.07 21.76
CA ASN A 356 -0.13 -31.60 23.12
C ASN A 356 0.17 -30.10 23.34
N GLY A 357 0.75 -29.41 22.35
CA GLY A 357 1.05 -27.98 22.43
C GLY A 357 2.38 -27.62 23.09
N SER A 358 3.22 -28.59 23.44
CA SER A 358 4.55 -28.33 24.03
C SER A 358 5.51 -27.68 23.05
N LYS A 359 5.32 -27.92 21.74
CA LYS A 359 6.07 -27.28 20.65
C LYS A 359 5.15 -26.80 19.54
N ASN A 360 5.58 -25.76 18.83
CA ASN A 360 4.93 -25.27 17.61
C ASN A 360 5.82 -25.42 16.38
N ASN A 361 7.13 -25.53 16.57
CA ASN A 361 8.08 -25.82 15.51
C ASN A 361 9.27 -26.64 16.06
N GLU A 362 10.00 -27.26 15.14
CA GLU A 362 11.30 -27.89 15.38
C GLU A 362 12.13 -27.76 14.12
N SER A 363 13.43 -27.51 14.26
CA SER A 363 14.32 -27.27 13.12
C SER A 363 15.61 -28.05 13.28
N PHE A 364 16.06 -28.69 12.21
CA PHE A 364 17.39 -29.27 12.16
C PHE A 364 18.04 -29.05 10.80
N TRP A 365 19.36 -29.18 10.78
CA TRP A 365 20.15 -29.01 9.56
C TRP A 365 21.14 -30.15 9.40
N ILE A 366 21.35 -30.54 8.15
CA ILE A 366 22.29 -31.60 7.79
C ILE A 366 23.10 -31.18 6.58
N GLN A 367 24.30 -31.74 6.48
CA GLN A 367 25.15 -31.59 5.30
C GLN A 367 25.19 -32.92 4.55
N ILE A 368 24.71 -32.93 3.30
CA ILE A 368 24.65 -34.12 2.47
C ILE A 368 25.04 -33.78 1.03
N ARG A 369 25.93 -34.56 0.42
CA ARG A 369 26.37 -34.37 -0.98
C ARG A 369 26.81 -32.94 -1.32
N GLY A 370 27.50 -32.26 -0.39
CA GLY A 370 27.95 -30.88 -0.57
C GLY A 370 26.86 -29.80 -0.45
N GLN A 371 25.62 -30.19 -0.12
CA GLN A 371 24.51 -29.29 0.15
C GLN A 371 24.29 -29.13 1.66
N PHE A 372 23.91 -27.93 2.09
CA PHE A 372 23.51 -27.64 3.45
C PHE A 372 21.99 -27.50 3.48
N LEU A 373 21.32 -28.46 4.09
CA LEU A 373 19.87 -28.55 4.12
C LEU A 373 19.35 -28.05 5.47
N LEU A 374 18.36 -27.16 5.44
CA LEU A 374 17.56 -26.77 6.58
C LEU A 374 16.20 -27.47 6.47
N ILE A 375 15.81 -28.19 7.52
CA ILE A 375 14.55 -28.94 7.58
C ILE A 375 13.78 -28.45 8.80
N ASN A 376 12.62 -27.86 8.54
CA ASN A 376 11.75 -27.28 9.56
C ASN A 376 10.45 -28.07 9.62
N TYR A 377 9.94 -28.31 10.82
CA TYR A 377 8.63 -28.87 11.07
C TYR A 377 7.78 -27.84 11.80
N TYR A 378 6.53 -27.69 11.37
CA TYR A 378 5.57 -26.76 11.96
C TYR A 378 4.27 -27.48 12.31
N ALA A 379 3.77 -27.24 13.52
CA ALA A 379 2.43 -27.67 13.91
C ALA A 379 1.39 -26.75 13.26
N ILE A 380 0.45 -27.31 12.52
CA ILE A 380 -0.71 -26.57 11.99
C ILE A 380 -1.82 -26.61 13.03
N ARG A 381 -2.43 -25.46 13.28
CA ARG A 381 -3.58 -25.33 14.19
C ARG A 381 -4.69 -24.52 13.53
N ASP A 382 -5.94 -24.79 13.90
CA ASP A 382 -7.05 -23.92 13.54
C ASP A 382 -7.15 -22.70 14.47
N GLU A 383 -8.09 -21.80 14.19
CA GLU A 383 -8.34 -20.56 14.98
C GLU A 383 -8.61 -20.82 16.47
N LYS A 384 -9.02 -22.03 16.84
CA LYS A 384 -9.26 -22.44 18.24
C LYS A 384 -8.05 -23.11 18.88
N GLY A 385 -6.90 -23.11 18.19
CA GLY A 385 -5.65 -23.73 18.65
C GLY A 385 -5.62 -25.26 18.51
N LYS A 386 -6.65 -25.88 17.89
CA LYS A 386 -6.69 -27.34 17.74
C LYS A 386 -5.71 -27.78 16.66
N TYR A 387 -4.89 -28.79 16.96
CA TYR A 387 -3.93 -29.37 16.02
C TYR A 387 -4.62 -29.96 14.78
N LYS A 388 -4.07 -29.66 13.60
CA LYS A 388 -4.55 -30.04 12.26
C LYS A 388 -3.49 -30.75 11.41
N GLY A 389 -2.38 -31.13 12.02
CA GLY A 389 -1.29 -31.83 11.36
C GLY A 389 0.03 -31.09 11.44
N THR A 390 1.00 -31.60 10.72
CA THR A 390 2.38 -31.10 10.66
C THR A 390 2.76 -30.83 9.21
N VAL A 391 3.46 -29.72 8.99
CA VAL A 391 4.15 -29.46 7.72
C VAL A 391 5.65 -29.58 7.94
N GLU A 392 6.28 -30.43 7.12
CA GLU A 392 7.73 -30.48 6.92
C GLU A 392 8.10 -29.55 5.75
N VAL A 393 9.07 -28.68 5.95
CA VAL A 393 9.64 -27.79 4.94
C VAL A 393 11.15 -28.02 4.85
N SER A 394 11.64 -28.50 3.71
CA SER A 394 13.07 -28.70 3.47
C SER A 394 13.60 -27.69 2.46
N GLN A 395 14.74 -27.07 2.75
CA GLN A 395 15.39 -26.09 1.88
C GLN A 395 16.88 -26.35 1.76
N ASN A 396 17.42 -26.32 0.54
CA ASN A 396 18.86 -26.21 0.32
C ASN A 396 19.28 -24.74 0.47
N ILE A 397 20.02 -24.43 1.53
CA ILE A 397 20.44 -23.06 1.85
C ILE A 397 21.93 -22.80 1.54
N THR A 398 22.59 -23.69 0.79
CA THR A 398 24.03 -23.55 0.47
C THR A 398 24.36 -22.18 -0.13
N GLU A 399 23.60 -21.73 -1.12
CA GLU A 399 23.83 -20.43 -1.78
C GLU A 399 23.43 -19.26 -0.88
N LEU A 400 22.35 -19.41 -0.09
CA LEU A 400 21.92 -18.39 0.87
C LEU A 400 23.01 -18.10 1.92
N ARG A 401 23.76 -19.12 2.35
CA ARG A 401 24.89 -18.96 3.27
C ARG A 401 26.08 -18.17 2.68
N GLN A 402 26.12 -17.99 1.36
CA GLN A 402 27.21 -17.29 0.67
C GLN A 402 26.86 -15.82 0.35
N LEU A 403 25.60 -15.41 0.55
CA LEU A 403 25.17 -14.05 0.30
C LEU A 403 25.90 -13.07 1.25
N ASN A 404 26.44 -12.00 0.67
CA ASN A 404 27.09 -10.91 1.37
C ASN A 404 26.69 -9.57 0.73
N GLY A 405 26.67 -8.48 1.52
CA GLY A 405 26.28 -7.16 1.02
C GLY A 405 24.79 -7.09 0.65
N GLU A 406 24.46 -6.32 -0.38
CA GLU A 406 23.07 -6.07 -0.81
C GLU A 406 22.94 -6.09 -2.35
N LYS A 407 21.84 -6.65 -2.86
CA LYS A 407 21.44 -6.54 -4.28
C LYS A 407 20.07 -5.86 -4.35
N ARG A 408 20.04 -4.58 -4.73
CA ARG A 408 18.82 -3.73 -4.73
C ARG A 408 18.14 -3.57 -6.09
N LEU A 409 18.78 -4.03 -7.16
CA LEU A 409 18.29 -3.95 -8.53
C LEU A 409 18.46 -5.31 -9.22
N LEU A 410 17.60 -5.57 -10.21
CA LEU A 410 17.75 -6.72 -11.11
C LEU A 410 19.08 -6.57 -11.88
N SER A 411 19.79 -7.69 -12.05
CA SER A 411 21.01 -7.77 -12.86
C SER A 411 20.68 -8.25 -14.26
#